data_AF-A0A7S0SPI4-F1
#
_entry.id   AF-A0A7S0SPI4-F1
#
_cell.length_a   1.000
_cell.length_b   1.000
_cell.length_c   1.000
_cell.angle_alpha   90.00
_cell.angle_beta   90.00
_cell.angle_gamma   90.00
#
_symmetry.space_group_name_H-M   'P 1'
#
loop_
_entity.id
_entity.type
_entity.pdbx_description
1 polymer ?
#
loop_
_entity_poly.entity_id
_entity_poly.type
_entity_poly.pdbx_seq_one_letter_code
_entity_poly.pdbx_strand_id
1 'polypeptide(L)'
;VLSSAHGRQRREERNITKRDLKAAVKYGTKEPAPIQGRDTELQRWKYTFAGFVYITDYESKVEITSWAEAVCGFDVPLIRITDTMAAEHDSAVADLRNPGGWTSHTVIVVDQSGSMRSADVEGKATRAEAVWLTLAFTCVGDELRSGNRTGSDVMSIIGMRNTGELLVDCEPMDWLLYNKIVGFLRNERPGGEGMYAGSIELAEACLLRNTRGSCALALFFLSDGKPSDEGERWNLTSGQRAQLVACGVGRTLAQEVRDRDNKLGSRIGELASRFGRRLTVGTIGFAHPSEKFSALQILTAECAAYDCQASFHSPALKAHSLKQVLTSLSSTLTATKTEMTAVGGSSQRTVRNVLRESKSGVADDMCANEDNWWIFDGQEGNYVVERMTWDSDKANATRGKQPWTHHPMYLHENADGVAMRNKILGEGAERMV
;
A
#
# COMPACT_ATOMS: atom_id res chain seq x y z
N VAL A 1 0.70 -31.36 33.27
CA VAL A 1 1.51 -30.77 32.18
C VAL A 1 2.31 -29.58 32.71
N LEU A 2 3.62 -29.75 32.87
CA LEU A 2 4.56 -28.69 33.24
C LEU A 2 5.14 -28.12 31.94
N SER A 3 4.99 -26.81 31.68
CA SER A 3 5.57 -26.22 30.46
C SER A 3 7.08 -25.99 30.64
N SER A 4 7.87 -26.38 29.64
CA SER A 4 9.29 -26.01 29.58
C SER A 4 9.47 -24.48 29.57
N ALA A 5 10.67 -23.99 29.87
CA ALA A 5 10.97 -22.56 29.79
C ALA A 5 10.68 -21.99 28.39
N HIS A 6 11.10 -22.73 27.35
CA HIS A 6 10.81 -22.38 25.96
C HIS A 6 9.31 -22.41 25.64
N GLY A 7 8.60 -23.47 26.03
CA GLY A 7 7.15 -23.58 25.80
C GLY A 7 6.35 -22.51 26.54
N ARG A 8 6.77 -22.12 27.75
CA ARG A 8 6.17 -21.01 28.50
C ARG A 8 6.38 -19.68 27.79
N GLN A 9 7.61 -19.39 27.38
CA GLN A 9 7.92 -18.20 26.61
C GLN A 9 7.10 -18.12 25.33
N ARG A 10 7.02 -19.22 24.55
CA ARG A 10 6.20 -19.28 23.33
C ARG A 10 4.72 -19.04 23.58
N ARG A 11 4.16 -19.54 24.69
CA ARG A 11 2.77 -19.30 25.06
C ARG A 11 2.52 -17.85 25.46
N GLU A 12 3.45 -17.24 26.20
CA GLU A 12 3.37 -15.83 26.58
C GLU A 12 3.48 -14.92 25.35
N GLU A 13 4.45 -15.17 24.47
CA GLU A 13 4.62 -14.48 23.18
C GLU A 13 3.39 -14.56 22.27
N ARG A 14 2.55 -15.60 22.44
CA ARG A 14 1.43 -15.92 21.55
C ARG A 14 0.06 -15.85 22.23
N ASN A 15 0.03 -15.34 23.46
CA ASN A 15 -1.17 -15.22 24.28
C ASN A 15 -2.00 -16.52 24.41
N ILE A 16 -1.32 -17.67 24.47
CA ILE A 16 -1.93 -19.00 24.58
C ILE A 16 -2.00 -19.38 26.07
N THR A 17 -3.18 -19.71 26.57
CA THR A 17 -3.32 -19.97 28.01
C THR A 17 -2.91 -21.40 28.37
N LYS A 18 -2.51 -21.62 29.64
CA LYS A 18 -2.28 -22.97 30.17
C LYS A 18 -3.55 -23.83 30.18
N ARG A 19 -4.73 -23.19 30.20
CA ARG A 19 -6.03 -23.86 30.13
C ARG A 19 -6.23 -24.50 28.75
N ASP A 20 -5.85 -23.79 27.69
CA ASP A 20 -5.93 -24.26 26.31
C ASP A 20 -5.03 -25.49 26.08
N LEU A 21 -3.81 -25.48 26.62
CA LEU A 21 -2.91 -26.65 26.60
C LEU A 21 -3.51 -27.89 27.30
N LYS A 22 -4.12 -27.70 28.48
CA LYS A 22 -4.77 -28.82 29.19
C LYS A 22 -5.98 -29.34 28.42
N ALA A 23 -6.75 -28.46 27.79
CA ALA A 23 -7.87 -28.84 26.95
C ALA A 23 -7.40 -29.59 25.71
N ALA A 24 -6.29 -29.17 25.08
CA ALA A 24 -5.70 -29.85 23.95
C ALA A 24 -5.19 -31.26 24.26
N VAL A 25 -4.52 -31.44 25.41
CA VAL A 25 -4.08 -32.78 25.83
C VAL A 25 -5.26 -33.70 26.16
N LYS A 26 -6.37 -33.14 26.64
CA LYS A 26 -7.56 -33.92 27.04
C LYS A 26 -8.53 -34.21 25.89
N TYR A 27 -8.71 -33.28 24.97
CA TYR A 27 -9.76 -33.31 23.95
C TYR A 27 -9.25 -33.09 22.52
N GLY A 28 -7.95 -32.80 22.34
CA GLY A 28 -7.36 -32.54 21.03
C GLY A 28 -7.01 -33.80 20.26
N THR A 29 -6.80 -33.62 18.95
CA THR A 29 -6.30 -34.66 18.06
C THR A 29 -4.82 -34.87 18.34
N LYS A 30 -4.44 -36.11 18.67
CA LYS A 30 -3.05 -36.50 18.99
C LYS A 30 -2.41 -37.18 17.78
N GLU A 31 -1.27 -36.65 17.33
CA GLU A 31 -0.50 -37.15 16.20
C GLU A 31 0.98 -37.27 16.56
N PRO A 32 1.76 -38.15 15.91
CA PRO A 32 3.21 -38.14 16.02
C PRO A 32 3.77 -36.80 15.51
N ALA A 33 4.60 -36.11 16.29
CA ALA A 33 5.28 -34.92 15.81
C ALA A 33 6.40 -35.30 14.82
N PRO A 34 6.60 -34.53 13.73
CA PRO A 34 7.59 -34.85 12.68
C PRO A 34 9.05 -34.70 13.12
N ILE A 35 9.30 -34.13 14.31
CA ILE A 35 10.65 -33.91 14.86
C ILE A 35 10.85 -34.87 16.04
N GLN A 36 11.74 -35.85 15.88
CA GLN A 36 12.31 -36.59 17.02
C GLN A 36 13.11 -35.63 17.91
N GLY A 37 13.17 -35.90 19.21
CA GLY A 37 13.89 -35.02 20.12
C GLY A 37 15.36 -34.87 19.73
N ARG A 38 15.86 -33.64 19.58
CA ARG A 38 17.28 -33.36 19.31
C ARG A 38 18.24 -34.08 20.28
N ASP A 39 17.78 -34.34 21.51
CA ASP A 39 18.56 -34.96 22.59
C ASP A 39 18.06 -36.35 23.01
N THR A 40 16.94 -36.82 22.45
CA THR A 40 16.33 -38.08 22.83
C THR A 40 15.67 -38.65 21.58
N GLU A 41 16.08 -39.83 21.12
CA GLU A 41 15.44 -40.59 20.01
C GLU A 41 13.94 -40.94 20.29
N LEU A 42 13.35 -40.32 21.31
CA LEU A 42 12.01 -40.51 21.78
C LEU A 42 11.01 -39.69 20.96
N GLN A 43 9.94 -40.36 20.56
CA GLN A 43 8.84 -39.79 19.78
C GLN A 43 8.17 -38.65 20.56
N ARG A 44 8.07 -37.47 19.93
CA ARG A 44 7.28 -36.34 20.46
C ARG A 44 5.83 -36.42 19.97
N TRP A 45 4.93 -35.79 20.71
CA TRP A 45 3.50 -35.76 20.36
C TRP A 45 3.07 -34.36 19.96
N LYS A 46 2.28 -34.29 18.89
CA LYS A 46 1.58 -33.10 18.43
C LYS A 46 0.11 -33.23 18.85
N TYR A 47 -0.40 -32.19 19.51
CA TYR A 47 -1.81 -32.06 19.87
C TYR A 47 -2.40 -30.86 19.14
N THR A 48 -3.44 -31.07 18.34
CA THR A 48 -4.22 -29.98 17.71
C THR A 48 -5.58 -29.87 18.39
N PHE A 49 -5.93 -28.69 18.90
CA PHE A 49 -7.23 -28.44 19.53
C PHE A 49 -7.63 -26.98 19.40
N ALA A 50 -8.86 -26.74 18.92
CA ALA A 50 -9.44 -25.40 18.74
C ALA A 50 -8.49 -24.43 17.99
N GLY A 51 -7.86 -24.91 16.92
CA GLY A 51 -6.91 -24.12 16.11
C GLY A 51 -5.56 -23.86 16.77
N PHE A 52 -5.24 -24.47 17.91
CA PHE A 52 -3.92 -24.43 18.52
C PHE A 52 -3.21 -25.77 18.39
N VAL A 53 -1.92 -25.72 18.08
CA VAL A 53 -1.02 -26.86 18.03
C VAL A 53 -0.04 -26.78 19.19
N TYR A 54 0.11 -27.88 19.91
CA TYR A 54 1.06 -28.06 21.00
C TYR A 54 1.97 -29.23 20.67
N ILE A 55 3.28 -29.05 20.86
CA ILE A 55 4.24 -30.14 20.84
C ILE A 55 4.63 -30.45 22.28
N THR A 56 4.46 -31.70 22.67
CA THR A 56 4.88 -32.21 23.97
C THR A 56 6.03 -33.20 23.83
N ASP A 57 6.68 -33.48 24.94
CA ASP A 57 7.57 -34.63 25.10
C ASP A 57 6.86 -35.98 24.87
N TYR A 58 7.65 -37.06 24.93
CA TYR A 58 7.18 -38.41 24.69
C TYR A 58 6.15 -38.92 25.71
N GLU A 59 6.23 -38.45 26.96
CA GLU A 59 5.24 -38.75 28.00
C GLU A 59 3.97 -37.90 27.89
N SER A 60 3.93 -36.91 26.99
CA SER A 60 2.86 -35.90 26.94
C SER A 60 2.69 -35.09 28.24
N LYS A 61 3.76 -34.98 29.04
CA LYS A 61 3.77 -34.29 30.33
C LYS A 61 4.40 -32.91 30.26
N VAL A 62 5.31 -32.68 29.31
CA VAL A 62 6.02 -31.41 29.17
C VAL A 62 5.76 -30.79 27.82
N GLU A 63 5.26 -29.55 27.82
CA GLU A 63 5.13 -28.75 26.60
C GLU A 63 6.50 -28.23 26.17
N ILE A 64 6.84 -28.46 24.91
CA ILE A 64 8.08 -28.01 24.26
C ILE A 64 7.83 -26.69 23.54
N THR A 65 6.77 -26.62 22.72
CA THR A 65 6.41 -25.43 21.96
C THR A 65 4.92 -25.47 21.60
N SER A 66 4.34 -24.33 21.23
CA SER A 66 2.94 -24.23 20.82
C SER A 66 2.70 -23.06 19.89
N TRP A 67 1.81 -23.20 18.91
CA TRP A 67 1.43 -22.16 17.96
C TRP A 67 -0.05 -22.24 17.60
N ALA A 68 -0.64 -21.14 17.13
CA ALA A 68 -1.95 -21.19 16.48
C ALA A 68 -1.78 -21.68 15.03
N GLU A 69 -2.66 -22.57 14.56
CA GLU A 69 -2.88 -22.81 13.15
C GLU A 69 -3.44 -21.54 12.49
N ALA A 70 -3.09 -21.35 11.23
CA ALA A 70 -3.71 -20.30 10.43
C ALA A 70 -5.23 -20.50 10.44
N VAL A 71 -5.98 -19.42 10.65
CA VAL A 71 -7.45 -19.37 10.74
C VAL A 71 -8.04 -20.00 12.00
N CYS A 72 -7.30 -20.00 13.12
CA CYS A 72 -7.85 -20.39 14.42
C CYS A 72 -9.08 -19.54 14.81
N GLY A 73 -10.28 -19.96 14.41
CA GLY A 73 -11.56 -19.41 14.86
C GLY A 73 -12.40 -18.62 13.84
N PHE A 74 -11.93 -18.40 12.60
CA PHE A 74 -12.68 -17.62 11.59
C PHE A 74 -13.13 -18.48 10.42
N ASP A 75 -14.27 -19.17 10.56
CA ASP A 75 -14.93 -19.77 9.41
C ASP A 75 -15.72 -18.71 8.64
N VAL A 76 -15.05 -18.05 7.71
CA VAL A 76 -15.71 -17.11 6.79
C VAL A 76 -16.35 -17.92 5.67
N PRO A 77 -17.69 -17.92 5.53
CA PRO A 77 -18.34 -18.66 4.46
C PRO A 77 -18.00 -18.06 3.10
N LEU A 78 -17.70 -18.92 2.13
CA LEU A 78 -17.63 -18.51 0.73
C LEU A 78 -19.04 -18.18 0.24
N ILE A 79 -19.13 -17.16 -0.61
CA ILE A 79 -20.38 -16.84 -1.30
C ILE A 79 -20.61 -17.90 -2.37
N ARG A 80 -21.84 -18.43 -2.44
CA ARG A 80 -22.24 -19.32 -3.53
C ARG A 80 -22.28 -18.50 -4.82
N ILE A 81 -21.36 -18.80 -5.73
CA ILE A 81 -21.34 -18.19 -7.06
C ILE A 81 -22.45 -18.84 -7.90
N THR A 82 -23.31 -18.00 -8.47
CA THR A 82 -24.36 -18.41 -9.42
C THR A 82 -23.85 -18.29 -10.85
N ASP A 83 -24.49 -18.96 -11.80
CA ASP A 83 -24.12 -18.87 -13.21
C ASP A 83 -24.20 -17.43 -13.73
N THR A 84 -25.16 -16.64 -13.25
CA THR A 84 -25.29 -15.22 -13.58
C THR A 84 -24.07 -14.42 -13.10
N MET A 85 -23.62 -14.64 -11.85
CA MET A 85 -22.44 -13.94 -11.31
C MET A 85 -21.16 -14.31 -12.05
N ALA A 86 -21.03 -15.58 -12.45
CA ALA A 86 -19.89 -16.03 -13.26
C ALA A 86 -19.90 -15.38 -14.66
N ALA A 87 -21.06 -15.34 -15.31
CA ALA A 87 -21.21 -14.67 -16.61
C ALA A 87 -20.95 -13.15 -16.54
N GLU A 88 -21.42 -12.48 -15.48
CA GLU A 88 -21.13 -11.07 -15.22
C GLU A 88 -19.63 -10.82 -15.01
N HIS A 89 -18.95 -11.68 -14.26
CA HIS A 89 -17.49 -11.63 -14.09
C HIS A 89 -16.77 -11.79 -15.43
N ASP A 90 -17.10 -12.81 -16.22
CA ASP A 90 -16.47 -13.05 -17.52
C ASP A 90 -16.67 -11.88 -18.48
N SER A 91 -17.86 -11.27 -18.47
CA SER A 91 -18.14 -10.04 -19.22
C SER A 91 -17.28 -8.88 -18.74
N ALA A 92 -17.19 -8.65 -17.43
CA ALA A 92 -16.38 -7.59 -16.85
C ALA A 92 -14.89 -7.79 -17.19
N VAL A 93 -14.36 -9.01 -17.06
CA VAL A 93 -12.98 -9.35 -17.45
C VAL A 93 -12.72 -9.05 -18.93
N ALA A 94 -13.68 -9.36 -19.80
CA ALA A 94 -13.57 -9.05 -21.24
C ALA A 94 -13.54 -7.53 -21.49
N ASP A 95 -14.43 -6.78 -20.85
CA ASP A 95 -14.53 -5.31 -20.98
C ASP A 95 -13.28 -4.60 -20.43
N LEU A 96 -12.73 -5.09 -19.32
CA LEU A 96 -11.55 -4.55 -18.65
C LEU A 96 -10.25 -4.78 -19.44
N ARG A 97 -10.25 -5.56 -20.52
CA ARG A 97 -9.11 -5.60 -21.46
C ARG A 97 -8.86 -4.24 -22.10
N ASN A 98 -9.88 -3.39 -22.16
CA ASN A 98 -9.74 -2.00 -22.54
C ASN A 98 -9.60 -1.13 -21.28
N PRO A 99 -8.43 -0.52 -21.02
CA PRO A 99 -8.24 0.39 -19.89
C PRO A 99 -9.22 1.58 -19.90
N GLY A 100 -9.82 1.89 -21.04
CA GLY A 100 -10.88 2.90 -21.14
C GLY A 100 -12.15 2.60 -20.36
N GLY A 101 -12.42 1.33 -20.05
CA GLY A 101 -13.60 0.92 -19.28
C GLY A 101 -13.40 1.02 -17.77
N TRP A 102 -12.18 1.29 -17.28
CA TRP A 102 -11.92 1.24 -15.84
C TRP A 102 -12.34 2.55 -15.19
N THR A 103 -13.16 2.45 -14.15
CA THR A 103 -13.57 3.61 -13.37
C THR A 103 -12.63 3.88 -12.20
N SER A 104 -12.01 2.82 -11.66
CA SER A 104 -10.97 2.95 -10.67
C SER A 104 -10.03 1.74 -10.64
N HIS A 105 -8.81 1.94 -10.15
CA HIS A 105 -7.84 0.88 -9.90
C HIS A 105 -7.29 0.99 -8.49
N THR A 106 -7.57 -0.02 -7.67
CA THR A 106 -7.07 -0.12 -6.29
C THR A 106 -5.93 -1.13 -6.24
N VAL A 107 -4.73 -0.69 -5.88
CA VAL A 107 -3.57 -1.55 -5.65
C VAL A 107 -3.35 -1.67 -4.15
N ILE A 108 -3.33 -2.89 -3.64
CA ILE A 108 -3.15 -3.17 -2.22
C ILE A 108 -1.87 -3.98 -2.01
N VAL A 109 -0.92 -3.40 -1.28
CA VAL A 109 0.30 -4.07 -0.83
C VAL A 109 0.05 -4.62 0.57
N VAL A 110 0.01 -5.95 0.69
CA VAL A 110 -0.19 -6.67 1.95
C VAL A 110 1.13 -7.24 2.42
N ASP A 111 1.59 -6.80 3.59
CA ASP A 111 2.74 -7.40 4.26
C ASP A 111 2.46 -8.86 4.62
N GLN A 112 3.29 -9.74 4.06
CA GLN A 112 3.28 -11.17 4.29
C GLN A 112 4.59 -11.63 4.93
N SER A 113 5.32 -10.75 5.61
CA SER A 113 6.55 -11.09 6.34
C SER A 113 6.27 -11.94 7.59
N GLY A 114 7.34 -12.53 8.16
CA GLY A 114 7.22 -13.41 9.31
C GLY A 114 6.60 -12.76 10.57
N SER A 115 6.75 -11.45 10.76
CA SER A 115 6.20 -10.72 11.91
C SER A 115 4.67 -10.60 11.86
N MET A 116 4.08 -10.69 10.67
CA MET A 116 2.63 -10.68 10.46
C MET A 116 1.93 -11.95 10.97
N ARG A 117 2.70 -12.98 11.39
CA ARG A 117 2.19 -14.17 12.10
C ARG A 117 1.89 -13.92 13.58
N SER A 118 2.22 -12.76 14.12
CA SER A 118 1.92 -12.43 15.51
C SER A 118 0.41 -12.53 15.75
N ALA A 119 0.01 -13.35 16.72
CA ALA A 119 -1.38 -13.60 17.09
C ALA A 119 -1.83 -12.63 18.21
N ASP A 120 -1.57 -11.34 18.00
CA ASP A 120 -1.79 -10.26 18.97
C ASP A 120 -2.97 -9.35 18.61
N VAL A 121 -3.75 -9.73 17.60
CA VAL A 121 -5.05 -9.11 17.29
C VAL A 121 -6.12 -9.69 18.21
N GLU A 122 -7.13 -8.87 18.52
CA GLU A 122 -8.34 -9.30 19.22
C GLU A 122 -8.92 -10.61 18.63
N GLY A 123 -9.28 -11.56 19.50
CA GLY A 123 -9.71 -12.89 19.08
C GLY A 123 -8.59 -13.90 18.81
N LYS A 124 -7.33 -13.54 19.12
CA LYS A 124 -6.12 -14.35 18.86
C LYS A 124 -5.86 -14.61 17.37
N ALA A 125 -6.42 -13.75 16.50
CA ALA A 125 -6.13 -13.77 15.07
C ALA A 125 -4.68 -13.33 14.83
N THR A 126 -4.06 -13.84 13.77
CA THR A 126 -2.82 -13.25 13.28
C THR A 126 -3.08 -11.89 12.64
N ARG A 127 -2.06 -11.03 12.61
CA ARG A 127 -2.17 -9.74 11.92
C ARG A 127 -2.55 -9.89 10.45
N ALA A 128 -1.95 -10.87 9.76
CA ALA A 128 -2.30 -11.17 8.37
C ALA A 128 -3.75 -11.65 8.20
N GLU A 129 -4.25 -12.51 9.10
CA GLU A 129 -5.65 -12.94 9.09
C GLU A 129 -6.60 -11.75 9.22
N ALA A 130 -6.32 -10.84 10.16
CA ALA A 130 -7.12 -9.63 10.33
C ALA A 130 -7.10 -8.74 9.09
N VAL A 131 -5.97 -8.64 8.39
CA VAL A 131 -5.87 -7.92 7.11
C VAL A 131 -6.75 -8.58 6.05
N TRP A 132 -6.58 -9.89 5.79
CA TRP A 132 -7.36 -10.59 4.78
C TRP A 132 -8.87 -10.56 5.06
N LEU A 133 -9.26 -10.77 6.32
CA LEU A 133 -10.65 -10.63 6.76
C LEU A 133 -11.21 -9.25 6.45
N THR A 134 -10.46 -8.20 6.82
CA THR A 134 -10.95 -6.83 6.65
C THR A 134 -11.00 -6.44 5.17
N LEU A 135 -10.05 -6.90 4.34
CA LEU A 135 -10.08 -6.70 2.89
C LEU A 135 -11.30 -7.38 2.25
N ALA A 136 -11.55 -8.65 2.55
CA ALA A 136 -12.70 -9.38 2.01
C ALA A 136 -14.02 -8.69 2.41
N PHE A 137 -14.22 -8.42 3.70
CA PHE A 137 -15.48 -7.87 4.16
C PHE A 137 -15.67 -6.39 3.83
N THR A 138 -14.65 -5.56 4.06
CA THR A 138 -14.80 -4.10 3.97
C THR A 138 -14.52 -3.60 2.57
N CYS A 139 -13.38 -3.96 1.98
CA CYS A 139 -12.99 -3.42 0.67
C CYS A 139 -13.81 -4.01 -0.47
N VAL A 140 -14.21 -5.28 -0.38
CA VAL A 140 -15.02 -5.94 -1.41
C VAL A 140 -16.47 -6.08 -0.97
N GLY A 141 -16.75 -6.83 0.09
CA GLY A 141 -18.13 -7.22 0.44
C GLY A 141 -19.07 -6.06 0.74
N ASP A 142 -18.64 -5.10 1.56
CA ASP A 142 -19.45 -3.94 1.95
C ASP A 142 -19.64 -2.97 0.77
N GLU A 143 -18.59 -2.75 -0.04
CA GLU A 143 -18.64 -1.89 -1.23
C GLU A 143 -19.52 -2.47 -2.36
N LEU A 144 -19.57 -3.80 -2.50
CA LEU A 144 -20.50 -4.47 -3.43
C LEU A 144 -21.94 -4.38 -2.94
N ARG A 145 -22.17 -4.56 -1.64
CA ARG A 145 -23.51 -4.45 -1.04
C ARG A 145 -24.06 -3.03 -1.09
N SER A 146 -23.20 -2.03 -0.96
CA SER A 146 -23.60 -0.62 -1.09
C SER A 146 -23.79 -0.18 -2.54
N GLY A 147 -23.27 -0.94 -3.52
CA GLY A 147 -23.28 -0.56 -4.93
C GLY A 147 -22.29 0.55 -5.29
N ASN A 148 -21.34 0.86 -4.41
CA ASN A 148 -20.30 1.86 -4.66
C ASN A 148 -19.26 1.37 -5.68
N ARG A 149 -19.08 0.05 -5.76
CA ARG A 149 -18.14 -0.63 -6.66
C ARG A 149 -18.88 -1.56 -7.59
N THR A 150 -18.40 -1.63 -8.82
CA THR A 150 -18.95 -2.47 -9.88
C THR A 150 -17.84 -3.18 -10.64
N GLY A 151 -18.17 -4.01 -11.62
CA GLY A 151 -17.19 -4.72 -12.44
C GLY A 151 -16.24 -3.82 -13.26
N SER A 152 -16.50 -2.51 -13.35
CA SER A 152 -15.56 -1.53 -13.95
C SER A 152 -14.48 -1.04 -12.99
N ASP A 153 -14.61 -1.32 -11.69
CA ASP A 153 -13.60 -1.04 -10.69
C ASP A 153 -12.70 -2.28 -10.56
N VAL A 154 -11.38 -2.11 -10.59
CA VAL A 154 -10.43 -3.23 -10.53
C VAL A 154 -9.54 -3.17 -9.30
N MET A 155 -9.15 -4.35 -8.82
CA MET A 155 -8.23 -4.53 -7.71
C MET A 155 -7.02 -5.35 -8.11
N SER A 156 -5.83 -4.88 -7.74
CA SER A 156 -4.61 -5.66 -7.73
C SER A 156 -4.12 -5.83 -6.29
N ILE A 157 -3.65 -7.02 -5.94
CA ILE A 157 -3.12 -7.31 -4.60
C ILE A 157 -1.70 -7.83 -4.76
N ILE A 158 -0.77 -7.20 -4.04
CA ILE A 158 0.64 -7.56 -3.99
C ILE A 158 0.94 -8.11 -2.59
N GLY A 159 1.41 -9.34 -2.52
CA GLY A 159 1.98 -9.92 -1.31
C GLY A 159 3.41 -9.46 -1.14
N MET A 160 3.68 -8.63 -0.12
CA MET A 160 5.02 -8.18 0.22
C MET A 160 5.73 -9.26 1.04
N ARG A 161 6.42 -10.15 0.32
CA ARG A 161 7.27 -11.22 0.85
C ARG A 161 8.46 -11.42 -0.09
N ASN A 162 9.69 -11.39 0.45
CA ASN A 162 10.96 -11.60 -0.26
C ASN A 162 11.21 -10.62 -1.43
N THR A 163 10.51 -10.73 -2.56
CA THR A 163 10.67 -9.82 -3.71
C THR A 163 9.39 -9.06 -4.05
N GLY A 164 8.28 -9.36 -3.36
CA GLY A 164 6.95 -8.97 -3.79
C GLY A 164 6.38 -9.99 -4.79
N GLU A 165 5.10 -10.30 -4.66
CA GLU A 165 4.38 -11.26 -5.50
C GLU A 165 3.01 -10.69 -5.86
N LEU A 166 2.63 -10.72 -7.13
CA LEU A 166 1.31 -10.29 -7.56
C LEU A 166 0.30 -11.43 -7.35
N LEU A 167 -0.54 -11.31 -6.32
CA LEU A 167 -1.53 -12.32 -5.92
C LEU A 167 -2.84 -12.18 -6.70
N VAL A 168 -3.22 -10.94 -7.02
CA VAL A 168 -4.40 -10.59 -7.80
C VAL A 168 -3.98 -9.57 -8.83
N ASP A 169 -4.28 -9.83 -10.10
CA ASP A 169 -3.92 -8.95 -11.21
C ASP A 169 -5.15 -8.32 -11.85
N CYS A 170 -5.45 -7.06 -11.49
CA CYS A 170 -6.47 -6.21 -12.10
C CYS A 170 -7.84 -6.89 -12.22
N GLU A 171 -8.24 -7.61 -11.18
CA GLU A 171 -9.50 -8.34 -11.20
C GLU A 171 -10.68 -7.43 -10.89
N PRO A 172 -11.84 -7.64 -11.54
CA PRO A 172 -13.04 -6.86 -11.28
C PRO A 172 -13.47 -6.98 -9.83
N MET A 173 -14.02 -5.89 -9.30
CA MET A 173 -14.65 -5.86 -7.98
C MET A 173 -15.96 -6.63 -8.03
N ASP A 174 -15.94 -7.89 -7.57
CA ASP A 174 -17.12 -8.76 -7.48
C ASP A 174 -16.99 -9.85 -6.41
N TRP A 175 -17.99 -10.75 -6.37
CA TRP A 175 -18.05 -11.83 -5.40
C TRP A 175 -17.06 -12.98 -5.68
N LEU A 176 -16.51 -13.08 -6.90
CA LEU A 176 -15.45 -14.04 -7.21
C LEU A 176 -14.13 -13.54 -6.60
N LEU A 177 -13.83 -12.25 -6.74
CA LEU A 177 -12.73 -11.60 -6.03
C LEU A 177 -12.87 -11.74 -4.51
N TYR A 178 -14.08 -11.54 -3.96
CA TYR A 178 -14.34 -11.78 -2.53
C TYR A 178 -13.91 -13.19 -2.11
N ASN A 179 -14.38 -14.22 -2.82
CA ASN A 179 -14.04 -15.60 -2.53
C ASN A 179 -12.54 -15.88 -2.68
N LYS A 180 -11.88 -15.26 -3.67
CA LYS A 180 -10.43 -15.36 -3.87
C LYS A 180 -9.66 -14.81 -2.66
N ILE A 181 -10.06 -13.66 -2.12
CA ILE A 181 -9.46 -13.07 -0.92
C ILE A 181 -9.70 -13.94 0.33
N VAL A 182 -10.90 -14.51 0.49
CA VAL A 182 -11.16 -15.51 1.55
C VAL A 182 -10.28 -16.76 1.35
N GLY A 183 -9.95 -17.11 0.11
CA GLY A 183 -8.94 -18.12 -0.20
C GLY A 183 -7.56 -17.79 0.37
N PHE A 184 -7.10 -16.54 0.25
CA PHE A 184 -5.81 -16.11 0.83
C PHE A 184 -5.82 -16.18 2.35
N LEU A 185 -6.92 -15.80 3.00
CA LEU A 185 -7.06 -15.98 4.46
C LEU A 185 -6.77 -17.42 4.90
N ARG A 186 -7.19 -18.41 4.10
CA ARG A 186 -7.07 -19.85 4.41
C ARG A 186 -5.73 -20.45 4.04
N ASN A 187 -5.13 -19.96 2.96
CA ASN A 187 -3.98 -20.62 2.33
C ASN A 187 -2.66 -19.87 2.53
N GLU A 188 -2.70 -18.54 2.64
CA GLU A 188 -1.48 -17.75 2.78
C GLU A 188 -0.88 -17.90 4.16
N ARG A 189 0.45 -18.08 4.17
CA ARG A 189 1.24 -18.19 5.40
C ARG A 189 2.32 -17.11 5.36
N PRO A 190 2.18 -16.05 6.17
CA PRO A 190 3.21 -15.03 6.24
C PRO A 190 4.55 -15.64 6.64
N GLY A 191 5.63 -15.17 6.03
CA GLY A 191 6.97 -15.68 6.21
C GLY A 191 7.98 -14.87 5.40
N GLY A 192 9.27 -15.06 5.67
CA GLY A 192 10.33 -14.32 4.97
C GLY A 192 10.38 -12.84 5.36
N GLU A 193 10.90 -12.04 4.44
CA GLU A 193 11.27 -10.63 4.63
C GLU A 193 10.25 -9.67 4.01
N GLY A 194 9.99 -8.55 4.68
CA GLY A 194 9.06 -7.50 4.21
C GLY A 194 9.75 -6.51 3.29
N MET A 195 9.68 -6.74 1.98
CA MET A 195 10.48 -6.03 0.97
C MET A 195 9.64 -4.98 0.23
N TYR A 196 9.79 -3.73 0.67
CA TYR A 196 9.01 -2.59 0.21
C TYR A 196 9.42 -2.14 -1.20
N ALA A 197 10.72 -2.11 -1.52
CA ALA A 197 11.20 -1.60 -2.79
C ALA A 197 10.61 -2.37 -3.98
N GLY A 198 10.65 -3.70 -3.95
CA GLY A 198 10.02 -4.54 -4.99
C GLY A 198 8.51 -4.43 -5.01
N SER A 199 7.87 -4.23 -3.85
CA SER A 199 6.43 -4.01 -3.76
C SER A 199 6.00 -2.66 -4.36
N ILE A 200 6.81 -1.61 -4.20
CA ILE A 200 6.59 -0.29 -4.82
C ILE A 200 6.74 -0.40 -6.35
N GLU A 201 7.75 -1.11 -6.85
CA GLU A 201 7.93 -1.35 -8.29
C GLU A 201 6.74 -2.09 -8.91
N LEU A 202 6.27 -3.16 -8.26
CA LEU A 202 5.07 -3.90 -8.70
C LEU A 202 3.81 -3.03 -8.63
N ALA A 203 3.69 -2.18 -7.60
CA ALA A 203 2.56 -1.28 -7.48
C ALA A 203 2.57 -0.22 -8.60
N GLU A 204 3.72 0.33 -8.92
CA GLU A 204 3.90 1.25 -10.05
C GLU A 204 3.49 0.56 -11.36
N ALA A 205 4.00 -0.65 -11.61
CA ALA A 205 3.67 -1.43 -12.80
C ALA A 205 2.17 -1.70 -12.93
N CYS A 206 1.48 -1.98 -11.82
CA CYS A 206 0.03 -2.13 -11.80
C CYS A 206 -0.66 -0.82 -12.17
N LEU A 207 -0.37 0.28 -11.48
CA LEU A 207 -1.01 1.58 -11.71
C LEU A 207 -0.78 2.11 -13.13
N LEU A 208 0.40 1.84 -13.72
CA LEU A 208 0.74 2.24 -15.08
C LEU A 208 -0.04 1.47 -16.16
N ARG A 209 -0.74 0.38 -15.84
CA ARG A 209 -1.63 -0.29 -16.80
C ARG A 209 -2.77 0.62 -17.26
N ASN A 210 -3.15 1.59 -16.44
CA ASN A 210 -4.14 2.58 -16.80
C ASN A 210 -3.70 4.01 -16.45
N THR A 211 -2.98 4.61 -17.40
CA THR A 211 -2.56 6.01 -17.30
C THR A 211 -3.66 7.01 -17.66
N ARG A 212 -4.82 6.56 -18.15
CA ARG A 212 -5.88 7.48 -18.61
C ARG A 212 -6.35 8.36 -17.46
N GLY A 213 -6.37 9.66 -17.70
CA GLY A 213 -6.77 10.69 -16.74
C GLY A 213 -8.16 10.55 -16.14
N SER A 214 -8.94 9.59 -16.59
CA SER A 214 -10.31 9.32 -16.18
C SER A 214 -10.40 8.17 -15.16
N CYS A 215 -9.34 7.39 -14.92
CA CYS A 215 -9.33 6.34 -13.90
C CYS A 215 -8.86 6.88 -12.54
N ALA A 216 -9.68 6.69 -11.49
CA ALA A 216 -9.31 7.03 -10.11
C ALA A 216 -8.39 5.93 -9.52
N LEU A 217 -7.28 6.33 -8.89
CA LEU A 217 -6.25 5.38 -8.47
C LEU A 217 -6.14 5.35 -6.94
N ALA A 218 -5.94 4.17 -6.37
CA ALA A 218 -5.53 4.03 -4.97
C ALA A 218 -4.38 3.07 -4.79
N LEU A 219 -3.54 3.38 -3.80
CA LEU A 219 -2.44 2.55 -3.35
C LEU A 219 -2.48 2.43 -1.83
N PHE A 220 -2.71 1.23 -1.32
CA PHE A 220 -2.77 0.95 0.12
C PHE A 220 -1.63 0.05 0.56
N PHE A 221 -0.89 0.46 1.59
CA PHE A 221 0.11 -0.36 2.27
C PHE A 221 -0.44 -0.85 3.61
N LEU A 222 -0.50 -2.16 3.79
CA LEU A 222 -0.90 -2.81 5.05
C LEU A 222 0.31 -3.55 5.60
N SER A 223 1.02 -2.95 6.55
CA SER A 223 2.28 -3.50 7.07
C SER A 223 2.48 -3.24 8.54
N ASP A 224 3.32 -4.06 9.19
CA ASP A 224 3.78 -3.80 10.55
C ASP A 224 4.84 -2.69 10.66
N GLY A 225 5.25 -2.10 9.52
CA GLY A 225 6.16 -0.96 9.44
C GLY A 225 7.64 -1.31 9.55
N LYS A 226 8.03 -2.58 9.44
CA LYS A 226 9.43 -3.04 9.53
C LYS A 226 9.97 -3.51 8.17
N PRO A 227 10.33 -2.58 7.28
CA PRO A 227 11.00 -2.94 6.03
C PRO A 227 12.27 -3.73 6.32
N SER A 228 12.38 -4.85 5.62
CA SER A 228 13.56 -5.71 5.60
C SER A 228 14.54 -5.33 4.49
N ASP A 229 14.17 -4.35 3.66
CA ASP A 229 15.00 -3.79 2.59
C ASP A 229 16.40 -3.45 3.11
N GLU A 230 17.40 -4.16 2.61
CA GLU A 230 18.78 -3.90 2.95
C GLU A 230 19.25 -2.64 2.22
N GLY A 231 19.68 -1.62 2.97
CA GLY A 231 20.72 -0.74 2.46
C GLY A 231 22.04 -1.50 2.56
N GLU A 232 22.71 -1.79 1.43
CA GLU A 232 24.02 -2.46 1.31
C GLU A 232 24.56 -3.00 2.65
N ARG A 233 24.10 -4.20 3.02
CA ARG A 233 24.47 -4.78 4.31
C ARG A 233 25.92 -5.23 4.24
N TRP A 234 26.80 -4.55 4.96
CA TRP A 234 28.06 -5.15 5.33
C TRP A 234 27.76 -6.28 6.34
N ASN A 235 28.22 -7.50 6.03
CA ASN A 235 28.18 -8.69 6.89
C ASN A 235 29.08 -8.51 8.14
N LEU A 236 28.79 -7.49 8.93
CA LEU A 236 29.54 -7.12 10.11
C LEU A 236 28.69 -7.40 11.34
N THR A 237 29.30 -8.04 12.32
CA THR A 237 28.72 -8.22 13.65
C THR A 237 28.48 -6.88 14.33
N SER A 238 27.57 -6.83 15.31
CA SER A 238 27.26 -5.61 16.08
C SER A 238 28.52 -4.98 16.71
N GLY A 239 29.51 -5.79 17.11
CA GLY A 239 30.80 -5.32 17.63
C GLY A 239 31.67 -4.65 16.56
N GLN A 240 31.75 -5.23 15.36
CA GLN A 240 32.49 -4.65 14.24
C GLN A 240 31.84 -3.35 13.73
N ARG A 241 30.51 -3.26 13.74
CA ARG A 241 29.79 -2.01 13.41
C ARG A 241 30.08 -0.90 14.41
N ALA A 242 30.02 -1.20 15.70
CA ALA A 242 30.33 -0.24 16.75
C ALA A 242 31.77 0.28 16.62
N GLN A 243 32.72 -0.59 16.27
CA GLN A 243 34.11 -0.22 16.08
C GLN A 243 34.32 0.66 14.83
N LEU A 244 33.67 0.36 13.70
CA LEU A 244 33.73 1.19 12.49
C LEU A 244 33.10 2.58 12.69
N VAL A 245 31.97 2.64 13.40
CA VAL A 245 31.35 3.92 13.79
C VAL A 245 32.29 4.70 14.71
N ALA A 246 32.91 4.04 15.68
CA ALA A 246 33.83 4.67 16.62
C ALA A 246 35.11 5.22 15.95
N CYS A 247 35.59 4.61 14.87
CA CYS A 247 36.71 5.12 14.08
C CYS A 247 36.30 6.05 12.93
N GLY A 248 35.02 6.46 12.85
CA GLY A 248 34.52 7.44 11.88
C GLY A 248 34.35 6.92 10.45
N VAL A 249 34.48 5.60 10.23
CA VAL A 249 34.40 4.95 8.92
C VAL A 249 33.04 4.29 8.67
N GLY A 250 32.32 3.92 9.74
CA GLY A 250 31.04 3.22 9.68
C GLY A 250 29.82 4.15 9.82
N ARG A 251 28.69 3.74 9.23
CA ARG A 251 27.38 4.38 9.47
C ARG A 251 26.76 3.84 10.75
N THR A 252 26.09 4.71 11.50
CA THR A 252 25.23 4.30 12.62
C THR A 252 23.98 3.60 12.10
N LEU A 253 23.40 2.68 12.89
CA LEU A 253 22.13 2.03 12.55
C LEU A 253 21.02 3.05 12.24
N ALA A 254 21.01 4.17 12.95
CA ALA A 254 20.06 5.25 12.72
C ALA A 254 20.26 5.94 11.35
N GLN A 255 21.50 6.07 10.88
CA GLN A 255 21.80 6.57 9.53
C GLN A 255 21.36 5.55 8.48
N GLU A 256 21.66 4.26 8.65
CA GLU A 256 21.24 3.21 7.72
C GLU A 256 19.72 3.15 7.55
N VAL A 257 18.97 3.24 8.66
CA VAL A 257 17.50 3.28 8.65
C VAL A 257 17.00 4.52 7.91
N ARG A 258 17.59 5.69 8.14
CA ARG A 258 17.22 6.91 7.42
C ARG A 258 17.53 6.81 5.93
N ASP A 259 18.71 6.32 5.56
CA ASP A 259 19.12 6.17 4.17
C ASP A 259 18.18 5.20 3.42
N ARG A 260 17.80 4.09 4.06
CA ARG A 260 16.82 3.15 3.52
C ARG A 260 15.46 3.81 3.36
N ASP A 261 14.94 4.45 4.42
CA ASP A 261 13.61 5.06 4.37
C ASP A 261 13.57 6.20 3.33
N ASN A 262 14.66 6.98 3.18
CA ASN A 262 14.80 7.99 2.13
C ASN A 262 14.79 7.37 0.72
N LYS A 263 15.48 6.25 0.50
CA LYS A 263 15.44 5.52 -0.79
C LYS A 263 14.03 5.04 -1.12
N LEU A 264 13.30 4.52 -0.13
CA LEU A 264 11.89 4.14 -0.29
C LEU A 264 11.02 5.37 -0.60
N GLY A 265 11.28 6.47 0.10
CA GLY A 265 10.66 7.77 -0.13
C GLY A 265 10.84 8.28 -1.56
N SER A 266 12.07 8.30 -2.08
CA SER A 266 12.35 8.72 -3.45
C SER A 266 11.60 7.86 -4.48
N ARG A 267 11.60 6.53 -4.30
CA ARG A 267 10.89 5.60 -5.19
C ARG A 267 9.39 5.84 -5.22
N ILE A 268 8.76 6.01 -4.06
CA ILE A 268 7.32 6.30 -4.03
C ILE A 268 7.02 7.72 -4.54
N GLY A 269 7.94 8.67 -4.34
CA GLY A 269 7.86 10.01 -4.89
C GLY A 269 7.85 10.01 -6.42
N GLU A 270 8.71 9.20 -7.04
CA GLU A 270 8.70 9.00 -8.50
C GLU A 270 7.35 8.45 -9.00
N LEU A 271 6.78 7.47 -8.31
CA LEU A 271 5.43 6.96 -8.59
C LEU A 271 4.38 8.07 -8.43
N ALA A 272 4.39 8.76 -7.30
CA ALA A 272 3.42 9.81 -6.94
C ALA A 272 3.46 10.98 -7.93
N SER A 273 4.65 11.34 -8.43
CA SER A 273 4.85 12.45 -9.37
C SER A 273 4.04 12.30 -10.67
N ARG A 274 3.76 11.05 -11.09
CA ARG A 274 3.01 10.73 -12.31
C ARG A 274 1.51 10.94 -12.14
N PHE A 275 0.98 10.58 -10.98
CA PHE A 275 -0.48 10.51 -10.76
C PHE A 275 -1.03 11.72 -10.01
N GLY A 276 -0.26 12.29 -9.08
CA GLY A 276 -0.65 13.41 -8.23
C GLY A 276 -2.02 13.24 -7.59
N ARG A 277 -2.89 14.26 -7.71
CA ARG A 277 -4.24 14.29 -7.11
C ARG A 277 -5.17 13.13 -7.45
N ARG A 278 -4.88 12.36 -8.49
CA ARG A 278 -5.66 11.17 -8.89
C ARG A 278 -5.38 9.96 -7.99
N LEU A 279 -4.24 9.99 -7.28
CA LEU A 279 -3.77 8.89 -6.47
C LEU A 279 -4.13 9.14 -5.01
N THR A 280 -4.97 8.25 -4.47
CA THR A 280 -5.21 8.14 -3.05
C THR A 280 -4.20 7.16 -2.45
N VAL A 281 -3.41 7.60 -1.47
CA VAL A 281 -2.42 6.75 -0.80
C VAL A 281 -2.81 6.55 0.66
N GLY A 282 -2.91 5.30 1.08
CA GLY A 282 -3.20 4.94 2.47
C GLY A 282 -2.12 4.02 3.00
N THR A 283 -1.33 4.48 3.97
CA THR A 283 -0.37 3.61 4.66
C THR A 283 -0.91 3.26 6.04
N ILE A 284 -0.92 1.97 6.36
CA ILE A 284 -1.58 1.44 7.55
C ILE A 284 -0.55 0.61 8.32
N GLY A 285 -0.10 1.18 9.43
CA GLY A 285 0.77 0.55 10.41
C GLY A 285 -0.04 -0.39 11.32
N PHE A 286 0.12 -1.69 11.15
CA PHE A 286 -0.62 -2.70 11.91
C PHE A 286 0.31 -3.49 12.82
N ALA A 287 0.74 -2.85 13.91
CA ALA A 287 1.61 -3.41 14.92
C ALA A 287 1.33 -2.80 16.30
N HIS A 288 2.19 -3.08 17.28
CA HIS A 288 2.05 -2.53 18.62
C HIS A 288 2.15 -0.98 18.59
N PRO A 289 1.40 -0.23 19.43
CA PRO A 289 1.42 1.24 19.42
C PRO A 289 2.77 1.90 19.69
N SER A 290 3.75 1.15 20.22
CA SER A 290 5.12 1.63 20.44
C SER A 290 5.99 1.60 19.18
N GLU A 291 5.53 0.97 18.10
CA GLU A 291 6.24 0.93 16.84
C GLU A 291 6.23 2.31 16.17
N LYS A 292 7.35 2.68 15.53
CA LYS A 292 7.54 4.05 15.01
C LYS A 292 7.02 4.25 13.59
N PHE A 293 6.85 3.17 12.83
CA PHE A 293 6.36 3.18 11.44
C PHE A 293 7.03 4.23 10.51
N SER A 294 8.32 4.52 10.72
CA SER A 294 9.03 5.62 10.03
C SER A 294 8.98 5.50 8.51
N ALA A 295 9.12 4.28 7.99
CA ALA A 295 9.02 4.01 6.57
C ALA A 295 7.64 4.37 6.01
N LEU A 296 6.55 3.92 6.65
CA LEU A 296 5.18 4.24 6.22
C LEU A 296 4.88 5.75 6.28
N GLN A 297 5.40 6.42 7.31
CA GLN A 297 5.28 7.87 7.45
C GLN A 297 6.01 8.61 6.32
N ILE A 298 7.23 8.19 5.99
CA ILE A 298 8.00 8.77 4.88
C ILE A 298 7.30 8.52 3.55
N LEU A 299 6.79 7.30 3.30
CA LEU A 299 6.04 7.01 2.07
C LEU A 299 4.84 7.95 1.90
N THR A 300 4.14 8.22 3.00
CA THR A 300 2.96 9.10 3.01
C THR A 300 3.35 10.55 2.76
N ALA A 301 4.39 11.03 3.46
CA ALA A 301 4.87 12.39 3.34
C ALA A 301 5.35 12.70 1.92
N GLU A 302 6.10 11.77 1.31
CA GLU A 302 6.57 11.91 -0.07
C GLU A 302 5.40 11.94 -1.05
N CYS A 303 4.41 11.05 -0.91
CA CYS A 303 3.21 11.10 -1.77
C CYS A 303 2.46 12.44 -1.64
N ALA A 304 2.31 12.95 -0.41
CA ALA A 304 1.66 14.23 -0.15
C ALA A 304 2.42 15.41 -0.80
N ALA A 305 3.75 15.33 -0.88
CA ALA A 305 4.58 16.36 -1.52
C ALA A 305 4.31 16.50 -3.04
N TYR A 306 3.69 15.50 -3.66
CA TYR A 306 3.26 15.50 -5.07
C TYR A 306 1.74 15.65 -5.26
N ASP A 307 1.02 16.20 -4.27
CA ASP A 307 -0.44 16.41 -4.29
C ASP A 307 -1.29 15.14 -4.35
N CYS A 308 -0.74 13.99 -3.97
CA CYS A 308 -1.57 12.80 -3.75
C CYS A 308 -2.44 12.99 -2.50
N GLN A 309 -3.62 12.36 -2.49
CA GLN A 309 -4.45 12.28 -1.28
C GLN A 309 -3.87 11.21 -0.35
N ALA A 310 -2.81 11.55 0.37
CA ALA A 310 -2.03 10.64 1.19
C ALA A 310 -2.38 10.73 2.68
N SER A 311 -2.54 9.58 3.35
CA SER A 311 -2.74 9.54 4.80
C SER A 311 -2.08 8.32 5.45
N PHE A 312 -1.54 8.52 6.65
CA PHE A 312 -0.96 7.47 7.49
C PHE A 312 -1.90 7.15 8.65
N HIS A 313 -2.11 5.87 8.91
CA HIS A 313 -2.96 5.37 9.99
C HIS A 313 -2.22 4.32 10.80
N SER A 314 -2.37 4.37 12.12
CA SER A 314 -1.87 3.35 13.04
C SER A 314 -3.02 2.84 13.90
N PRO A 315 -3.98 2.09 13.33
CA PRO A 315 -5.10 1.58 14.08
C PRO A 315 -4.64 0.69 15.23
N ALA A 316 -5.43 0.63 16.31
CA ALA A 316 -5.24 -0.38 17.33
C ALA A 316 -5.30 -1.79 16.69
N LEU A 317 -4.68 -2.79 17.33
CA LEU A 317 -4.69 -4.21 16.92
C LEU A 317 -6.07 -4.86 17.09
N LYS A 318 -7.07 -4.27 16.43
CA LYS A 318 -8.48 -4.63 16.42
C LYS A 318 -8.99 -4.55 14.99
N ALA A 319 -9.68 -5.58 14.53
CA ALA A 319 -10.26 -5.61 13.19
C ALA A 319 -11.22 -4.43 12.94
N HIS A 320 -11.95 -3.98 13.97
CA HIS A 320 -12.84 -2.83 13.85
C HIS A 320 -12.11 -1.52 13.50
N SER A 321 -10.96 -1.27 14.12
CA SER A 321 -10.16 -0.07 13.84
C SER A 321 -9.58 -0.11 12.43
N LEU A 322 -9.13 -1.29 11.98
CA LEU A 322 -8.68 -1.48 10.59
C LEU A 322 -9.82 -1.25 9.59
N LYS A 323 -11.03 -1.75 9.90
CA LYS A 323 -12.24 -1.51 9.10
C LYS A 323 -12.53 -0.01 8.94
N GLN A 324 -12.52 0.76 10.02
CA GLN A 324 -12.78 2.20 9.97
C GLN A 324 -11.80 2.94 9.04
N VAL A 325 -10.51 2.60 9.10
CA VAL A 325 -9.49 3.17 8.22
C VAL A 325 -9.76 2.83 6.76
N LEU A 326 -10.04 1.57 6.44
CA LEU A 326 -10.32 1.14 5.07
C LEU A 326 -11.61 1.73 4.50
N THR A 327 -12.65 1.89 5.32
CA THR A 327 -13.88 2.60 4.91
C THR A 327 -13.60 4.07 4.61
N SER A 328 -12.78 4.74 5.43
CA SER A 328 -12.37 6.12 5.19
C SER A 328 -11.61 6.25 3.86
N LEU A 329 -10.61 5.39 3.62
CA LEU A 329 -9.84 5.38 2.37
C LEU A 329 -10.71 5.05 1.13
N SER A 330 -11.68 4.15 1.28
CA SER A 330 -12.63 3.81 0.20
C SER A 330 -13.56 4.98 -0.12
N SER A 331 -13.96 5.75 0.90
CA SER A 331 -14.74 6.98 0.73
C SER A 331 -13.92 8.06 0.00
N THR A 332 -12.66 8.23 0.36
CA THR A 332 -11.72 9.13 -0.31
C THR A 332 -11.56 8.77 -1.79
N LEU A 333 -11.38 7.48 -2.12
CA LEU A 333 -11.30 7.04 -3.52
C LEU A 333 -12.62 7.28 -4.27
N THR A 334 -13.77 7.11 -3.61
CA THR A 334 -15.08 7.41 -4.19
C THR A 334 -15.26 8.90 -4.48
N ALA A 335 -14.76 9.77 -3.58
CA ALA A 335 -14.71 11.21 -3.81
C ALA A 335 -13.84 11.55 -5.03
N THR A 336 -12.64 10.98 -5.14
CA THR A 336 -11.76 11.14 -6.32
C THR A 336 -12.45 10.69 -7.61
N LYS A 337 -13.11 9.52 -7.60
CA LYS A 337 -13.92 9.03 -8.73
C LYS A 337 -15.04 10.00 -9.11
N THR A 338 -15.70 10.59 -8.13
CA THR A 338 -16.80 11.55 -8.33
C THR A 338 -16.29 12.88 -8.90
N GLU A 339 -15.18 13.43 -8.39
CA GLU A 339 -14.54 14.64 -8.93
C GLU A 339 -14.12 14.47 -10.40
N MET A 340 -13.75 13.24 -10.75
CA MET A 340 -13.37 12.84 -12.10
C MET A 340 -14.58 12.55 -13.01
N THR A 341 -15.81 12.71 -12.52
CA THR A 341 -17.03 12.60 -13.33
C THR A 341 -17.57 14.01 -13.63
N ALA A 342 -17.92 14.33 -14.87
CA ALA A 342 -18.40 15.67 -15.22
C ALA A 342 -19.78 15.95 -14.60
N VAL A 343 -19.94 17.12 -13.97
CA VAL A 343 -21.24 17.60 -13.47
C VAL A 343 -22.16 17.84 -14.68
N GLY A 344 -23.21 17.03 -14.82
CA GLY A 344 -24.26 17.19 -15.84
C GLY A 344 -24.20 16.22 -17.04
N GLY A 345 -23.34 15.19 -17.03
CA GLY A 345 -23.30 14.17 -18.08
C GLY A 345 -22.60 12.87 -17.63
N SER A 346 -22.58 11.86 -18.51
CA SER A 346 -21.85 10.59 -18.31
C SER A 346 -20.36 10.66 -18.72
N SER A 347 -19.88 11.83 -19.16
CA SER A 347 -18.50 12.00 -19.61
C SER A 347 -17.56 12.19 -18.42
N GLN A 348 -16.47 11.43 -18.42
CA GLN A 348 -15.45 11.47 -17.38
C GLN A 348 -14.48 12.64 -17.66
N ARG A 349 -14.16 13.43 -16.64
CA ARG A 349 -13.13 14.48 -16.70
C ARG A 349 -11.76 13.80 -16.73
N THR A 350 -10.97 14.15 -17.72
CA THR A 350 -9.61 13.61 -17.88
C THR A 350 -8.62 14.57 -17.22
N VAL A 351 -7.95 14.08 -16.19
CA VAL A 351 -6.79 14.74 -15.57
C VAL A 351 -5.59 14.60 -16.50
N ARG A 352 -4.80 15.66 -16.68
CA ARG A 352 -3.63 15.61 -17.58
C ARG A 352 -2.56 14.70 -17.00
N ASN A 353 -1.92 13.93 -17.88
CA ASN A 353 -0.76 13.13 -17.52
C ASN A 353 0.48 14.03 -17.62
N VAL A 354 0.93 14.54 -16.48
CA VAL A 354 2.00 15.53 -16.36
C VAL A 354 2.92 15.12 -15.23
N LEU A 355 4.23 15.32 -15.43
CA LEU A 355 5.22 15.03 -14.41
C LEU A 355 5.26 16.17 -13.39
N ARG A 356 5.09 15.82 -12.11
CA ARG A 356 5.06 16.80 -11.03
C ARG A 356 6.42 16.93 -10.36
N GLU A 357 6.72 18.11 -9.85
CA GLU A 357 7.83 18.31 -8.92
C GLU A 357 7.35 18.27 -7.47
N SER A 358 8.26 17.96 -6.55
CA SER A 358 7.95 17.94 -5.13
C SER A 358 7.82 19.37 -4.59
N LYS A 359 6.76 19.63 -3.81
CA LYS A 359 6.55 20.91 -3.14
C LYS A 359 7.60 21.24 -2.07
N SER A 360 8.33 20.24 -1.55
CA SER A 360 9.37 20.47 -0.55
C SER A 360 10.70 20.97 -1.14
N GLY A 361 10.92 20.85 -2.45
CA GLY A 361 12.17 21.21 -3.13
C GLY A 361 12.16 22.55 -3.87
N VAL A 362 11.12 23.38 -3.70
CA VAL A 362 10.86 24.57 -4.53
C VAL A 362 11.82 25.73 -4.27
N ALA A 363 12.53 25.74 -3.14
CA ALA A 363 13.20 26.93 -2.61
C ALA A 363 14.53 27.32 -3.31
N ASP A 364 15.21 26.42 -4.02
CA ASP A 364 16.64 26.63 -4.35
C ASP A 364 16.97 26.88 -5.84
N ASP A 365 15.97 26.89 -6.73
CA ASP A 365 16.22 26.88 -8.17
C ASP A 365 15.61 28.10 -8.86
N MET A 366 16.35 29.21 -8.83
CA MET A 366 16.03 30.49 -9.48
C MET A 366 16.74 30.66 -10.84
N CYS A 367 17.68 29.79 -11.17
CA CYS A 367 18.44 29.88 -12.42
C CYS A 367 17.83 28.95 -13.47
N ALA A 368 17.20 29.52 -14.49
CA ALA A 368 16.71 28.74 -15.62
C ALA A 368 17.88 28.07 -16.35
N ASN A 369 17.76 26.77 -16.61
CA ASN A 369 18.68 26.00 -17.45
C ASN A 369 17.87 25.06 -18.35
N GLU A 370 18.46 24.65 -19.47
CA GLU A 370 17.76 23.82 -20.48
C GLU A 370 17.38 22.43 -19.95
N ASP A 371 18.04 21.95 -18.90
CA ASP A 371 17.77 20.63 -18.31
C ASP A 371 16.40 20.58 -17.60
N ASN A 372 15.99 21.69 -16.97
CA ASN A 372 14.79 21.75 -16.13
C ASN A 372 13.74 22.76 -16.61
N TRP A 373 14.05 23.53 -17.65
CA TRP A 373 13.19 24.60 -18.15
C TRP A 373 13.08 24.58 -19.67
N TRP A 374 11.86 24.83 -20.16
CA TRP A 374 11.62 25.25 -21.53
C TRP A 374 11.86 26.76 -21.60
N ILE A 375 12.90 27.15 -22.34
CA ILE A 375 13.34 28.54 -22.45
C ILE A 375 12.84 29.12 -23.78
N PHE A 376 12.24 30.31 -23.70
CA PHE A 376 11.70 31.08 -24.82
C PHE A 376 12.32 32.48 -24.81
N ASP A 377 13.56 32.58 -25.25
CA ASP A 377 14.38 33.81 -25.26
C ASP A 377 14.63 34.36 -26.69
N GLY A 378 13.99 33.76 -27.69
CA GLY A 378 14.16 34.11 -29.10
C GLY A 378 15.33 33.42 -29.79
N GLN A 379 16.16 32.66 -29.08
CA GLN A 379 17.20 31.83 -29.69
C GLN A 379 16.57 30.58 -30.32
N GLU A 380 17.18 30.12 -31.42
CA GLU A 380 16.77 28.90 -32.15
C GLU A 380 15.29 28.82 -32.58
N GLY A 381 14.60 29.95 -32.66
CA GLY A 381 13.18 30.00 -33.07
C GLY A 381 12.18 29.76 -31.93
N ASN A 382 12.63 29.72 -30.67
CA ASN A 382 11.76 29.66 -29.49
C ASN A 382 11.50 31.07 -28.95
N TYR A 383 10.41 31.70 -29.38
CA TYR A 383 10.07 33.08 -28.99
C TYR A 383 8.66 33.17 -28.39
N VAL A 384 8.48 34.15 -27.50
CA VAL A 384 7.16 34.55 -27.01
C VAL A 384 6.45 35.35 -28.10
N VAL A 385 5.31 34.85 -28.56
CA VAL A 385 4.52 35.52 -29.62
C VAL A 385 3.68 36.64 -29.02
N GLU A 386 2.96 36.35 -27.93
CA GLU A 386 2.15 37.34 -27.23
C GLU A 386 1.80 36.93 -25.80
N ARG A 387 1.39 37.93 -25.00
CA ARG A 387 0.85 37.73 -23.67
C ARG A 387 -0.58 38.23 -23.61
N MET A 388 -1.53 37.34 -23.30
CA MET A 388 -2.94 37.66 -23.18
C MET A 388 -3.52 37.16 -21.86
N THR A 389 -4.54 37.86 -21.36
CA THR A 389 -5.38 37.40 -20.26
C THR A 389 -6.79 37.13 -20.77
N TRP A 390 -7.36 35.98 -20.39
CA TRP A 390 -8.75 35.64 -20.67
C TRP A 390 -9.69 36.24 -19.63
N ASP A 391 -10.77 36.87 -20.10
CA ASP A 391 -11.84 37.42 -19.28
C ASP A 391 -13.14 36.63 -19.52
N SER A 392 -13.49 35.76 -18.57
CA SER A 392 -14.67 34.89 -18.68
C SER A 392 -15.98 35.67 -18.68
N ASP A 393 -16.02 36.83 -18.03
CA ASP A 393 -17.23 37.64 -17.94
C ASP A 393 -17.50 38.33 -19.27
N LYS A 394 -16.45 38.84 -19.93
CA LYS A 394 -16.55 39.38 -21.30
C LYS A 394 -16.94 38.33 -22.32
N ALA A 395 -16.49 37.08 -22.15
CA ALA A 395 -16.83 35.98 -23.05
C ALA A 395 -18.32 35.62 -23.01
N ASN A 396 -18.94 35.72 -21.83
CA ASN A 396 -20.35 35.39 -21.63
C ASN A 396 -21.30 36.59 -21.86
N ALA A 397 -20.80 37.82 -21.79
CA ALA A 397 -21.64 39.00 -21.72
C ALA A 397 -22.24 39.48 -23.07
N THR A 398 -21.68 39.17 -24.25
CA THR A 398 -22.32 39.52 -25.54
C THR A 398 -21.56 38.96 -26.76
N ARG A 399 -22.28 38.51 -27.80
CA ARG A 399 -21.70 38.20 -29.13
C ARG A 399 -20.97 39.43 -29.69
N GLY A 400 -19.63 39.38 -29.74
CA GLY A 400 -18.81 40.34 -30.51
C GLY A 400 -17.71 41.07 -29.76
N LYS A 401 -17.56 40.92 -28.43
CA LYS A 401 -16.38 41.44 -27.72
C LYS A 401 -15.28 40.39 -27.69
N GLN A 402 -14.05 40.78 -28.06
CA GLN A 402 -12.89 39.91 -27.89
C GLN A 402 -12.67 39.68 -26.38
N PRO A 403 -12.71 38.41 -25.91
CA PRO A 403 -12.54 38.06 -24.50
C PRO A 403 -11.08 38.10 -24.03
N TRP A 404 -10.15 38.34 -24.95
CA TRP A 404 -8.72 38.41 -24.68
C TRP A 404 -8.28 39.87 -24.49
N THR A 405 -7.50 40.13 -23.44
CA THR A 405 -6.83 41.41 -23.24
C THR A 405 -5.34 41.22 -23.48
N HIS A 406 -4.77 41.94 -24.45
CA HIS A 406 -3.34 41.89 -24.75
C HIS A 406 -2.54 42.72 -23.73
N HIS A 407 -1.34 42.25 -23.42
CA HIS A 407 -0.40 42.90 -22.51
C HIS A 407 0.97 43.09 -23.17
N PRO A 408 1.85 43.93 -22.60
CA PRO A 408 3.26 43.92 -22.94
C PRO A 408 3.82 42.49 -22.86
N MET A 409 4.74 42.16 -23.77
CA MET A 409 5.27 40.80 -23.93
C MET A 409 5.82 40.24 -22.61
N TYR A 410 6.60 41.05 -21.89
CA TYR A 410 7.20 40.68 -20.61
C TYR A 410 6.66 41.52 -19.44
N LEU A 411 6.76 40.99 -18.21
CA LEU A 411 6.34 41.69 -16.99
C LEU A 411 7.39 42.72 -16.53
N HIS A 412 8.66 42.42 -16.76
CA HIS A 412 9.79 43.26 -16.37
C HIS A 412 10.46 43.88 -17.60
N GLU A 413 10.93 45.12 -17.49
CA GLU A 413 11.48 45.89 -18.62
C GLU A 413 12.80 45.31 -19.16
N ASN A 414 13.57 44.64 -18.30
CA ASN A 414 14.84 44.00 -18.65
C ASN A 414 14.71 42.51 -19.00
N ALA A 415 13.50 41.96 -19.08
CA ALA A 415 13.32 40.57 -19.46
C ALA A 415 13.52 40.41 -20.98
N ASP A 416 14.30 39.41 -21.36
CA ASP A 416 14.63 39.04 -22.73
C ASP A 416 13.92 37.75 -23.18
N GLY A 417 13.40 36.96 -22.24
CA GLY A 417 12.65 35.75 -22.51
C GLY A 417 11.69 35.35 -21.38
N VAL A 418 11.12 34.16 -21.54
CA VAL A 418 10.32 33.48 -20.53
C VAL A 418 10.86 32.07 -20.38
N ALA A 419 10.99 31.57 -19.16
CA ALA A 419 11.29 30.16 -18.91
C ALA A 419 10.12 29.49 -18.19
N MET A 420 9.68 28.35 -18.70
CA MET A 420 8.63 27.53 -18.09
C MET A 420 9.24 26.21 -17.60
N ARG A 421 9.01 25.87 -16.33
CA ARG A 421 9.57 24.65 -15.76
C ARG A 421 8.97 23.40 -16.39
N ASN A 422 9.80 22.42 -16.75
CA ASN A 422 9.36 21.20 -17.43
C ASN A 422 8.64 20.18 -16.50
N LYS A 423 8.73 20.42 -15.18
CA LYS A 423 7.94 19.74 -14.14
C LYS A 423 7.05 20.77 -13.45
N ILE A 424 5.80 20.39 -13.16
CA ILE A 424 4.80 21.31 -12.61
C ILE A 424 4.53 21.02 -11.13
N LEU A 425 4.14 22.01 -10.33
CA LEU A 425 3.78 21.78 -8.93
C LEU A 425 2.44 21.02 -8.80
N GLY A 426 1.57 21.25 -9.76
CA GLY A 426 0.20 20.74 -9.80
C GLY A 426 -0.47 21.22 -11.09
N GLU A 427 -1.66 20.72 -11.37
CA GLU A 427 -2.39 21.16 -12.57
C GLU A 427 -2.79 22.63 -12.46
N GLY A 428 -2.39 23.44 -13.45
CA GLY A 428 -2.61 24.90 -13.40
C GLY A 428 -1.67 25.63 -12.43
N ALA A 429 -0.64 24.95 -11.92
CA ALA A 429 0.41 25.51 -11.08
C ALA A 429 1.79 25.35 -11.75
N GLU A 430 1.85 25.70 -13.03
CA GLU A 430 3.09 25.80 -13.79
C GLU A 430 3.95 26.94 -13.25
N ARG A 431 5.26 26.70 -13.12
CA ARG A 431 6.21 27.76 -12.76
C ARG A 431 6.75 28.41 -14.02
N MET A 432 6.63 29.73 -14.06
CA MET A 432 7.17 30.57 -15.12
C MET A 432 8.03 31.66 -14.47
N VAL A 433 9.20 31.93 -15.04
CA VAL A 433 10.11 33.03 -14.65
C VAL A 433 10.41 33.93 -15.83
#